data_AF-A0A3P8L885-F1
#
_entry.id   AF-A0A3P8L885-F1
#
_cell.length_a   1.000
_cell.length_b   1.000
_cell.length_c   1.000
_cell.angle_alpha   90.00
_cell.angle_beta   90.00
_cell.angle_gamma   90.00
#
_symmetry.space_group_name_H-M   'P 1'
#
loop_
_entity.id
_entity.type
_entity.pdbx_description
1 polymer ?
#
loop_
_entity_poly.entity_id
_entity_poly.type
_entity_poly.pdbx_seq_one_letter_code
_entity_poly.pdbx_strand_id
1 'polypeptide(L)'
;MNMRTTGALGLAIAGVATMLSAGTAAADPAPPYVDLQAFGYVSCGGPLPDRPESNSLIDHGWVTNHGPGTAYDVRVWFNGGVSRSAGMLAPGESLQIEQVVPSWGCPFRAISVKSSTSTYDINSGNNWWVARN
;
A
#
# COMPACT_ATOMS: atom_id res chain seq x y z
N MET A 1 -16.80 6.91 82.60
CA MET A 1 -15.56 6.27 82.09
C MET A 1 -15.90 5.55 80.79
N ASN A 2 -14.97 5.66 79.83
CA ASN A 2 -15.03 5.26 78.41
C ASN A 2 -15.53 3.83 78.14
N MET A 3 -16.23 3.60 77.00
CA MET A 3 -15.60 3.06 75.79
C MET A 3 -16.57 3.01 74.58
N ARG A 4 -16.00 3.24 73.40
CA ARG A 4 -16.61 3.37 72.06
C ARG A 4 -16.71 2.02 71.34
N THR A 5 -17.62 1.91 70.37
CA THR A 5 -17.52 1.14 69.09
C THR A 5 -18.61 1.67 68.14
N THR A 6 -18.35 2.53 67.14
CA THR A 6 -18.09 2.24 65.70
C THR A 6 -18.81 0.98 65.19
N GLY A 7 -19.61 0.96 64.12
CA GLY A 7 -19.89 1.87 63.00
C GLY A 7 -20.28 1.00 61.78
N ALA A 8 -21.17 1.48 60.90
CA ALA A 8 -21.25 1.20 59.45
C ALA A 8 -22.64 1.58 58.91
N LEU A 9 -22.73 2.78 58.33
CA LEU A 9 -23.81 3.19 57.44
C LEU A 9 -23.60 2.50 56.08
N GLY A 10 -24.37 1.45 55.80
CA GLY A 10 -24.42 0.85 54.47
C GLY A 10 -25.29 1.69 53.53
N LEU A 11 -24.69 2.60 52.77
CA LEU A 11 -25.34 3.22 51.61
C LEU A 11 -25.40 2.18 50.47
N ALA A 12 -26.59 1.70 50.17
CA ALA A 12 -26.85 0.96 48.94
C ALA A 12 -26.90 1.94 47.76
N ILE A 13 -25.84 1.97 46.95
CA ILE A 13 -25.84 2.68 45.66
C ILE A 13 -26.63 1.81 44.69
N ALA A 14 -27.87 2.19 44.41
CA ALA A 14 -28.66 1.62 43.33
C ALA A 14 -27.97 1.96 42.00
N GLY A 15 -27.33 0.96 41.39
CA GLY A 15 -26.70 1.08 40.08
C GLY A 15 -27.74 1.37 39.02
N VAL A 16 -27.74 2.58 38.48
CA VAL A 16 -28.41 2.90 37.22
C VAL A 16 -27.61 2.21 36.12
N ALA A 17 -28.07 1.03 35.70
CA ALA A 17 -27.63 0.41 34.47
C ALA A 17 -28.18 1.24 33.30
N THR A 18 -27.44 2.26 32.87
CA THR A 18 -27.63 2.83 31.54
C THR A 18 -27.25 1.75 30.54
N MET A 19 -28.25 1.08 29.99
CA MET A 19 -28.11 0.36 28.73
C MET A 19 -27.71 1.39 27.68
N LEU A 20 -26.40 1.59 27.48
CA LEU A 20 -25.89 2.09 26.21
C LEU A 20 -26.28 1.04 25.17
N SER A 21 -27.44 1.25 24.57
CA SER A 21 -27.71 0.76 23.23
C SER A 21 -26.72 1.48 22.33
N ALA A 22 -25.48 0.97 22.30
CA ALA A 22 -24.60 1.15 21.18
C ALA A 22 -25.30 0.39 20.06
N GLY A 23 -26.21 1.07 19.36
CA GLY A 23 -26.61 0.66 18.03
C GLY A 23 -25.30 0.41 17.31
N THR A 24 -25.09 -0.84 16.89
CA THR A 24 -24.08 -1.14 15.89
C THR A 24 -24.40 -0.19 14.76
N ALA A 25 -23.66 0.91 14.65
CA ALA A 25 -23.63 1.66 13.43
C ALA A 25 -23.32 0.58 12.39
N ALA A 26 -24.30 0.30 11.53
CA ALA A 26 -24.01 -0.41 10.30
C ALA A 26 -22.88 0.42 9.71
N ALA A 27 -21.66 -0.11 9.78
CA ALA A 27 -20.52 0.53 9.20
C ALA A 27 -20.94 0.72 7.74
N ASP A 28 -21.16 1.97 7.36
CA ASP A 28 -21.27 2.34 5.96
C ASP A 28 -20.11 1.61 5.29
N PRO A 29 -20.34 0.71 4.31
CA PRO A 29 -19.24 0.02 3.69
C PRO A 29 -18.34 1.12 3.13
N ALA A 30 -17.17 1.30 3.74
CA ALA A 30 -16.23 2.32 3.32
C ALA A 30 -16.10 2.20 1.79
N PRO A 31 -16.22 3.31 1.04
CA PRO A 31 -16.15 3.24 -0.42
C PRO A 31 -14.93 2.40 -0.80
N PRO A 32 -15.04 1.49 -1.80
CA PRO A 32 -13.98 0.52 -2.08
C PRO A 32 -12.67 1.26 -2.35
N TYR A 33 -11.79 1.27 -1.35
CA TYR A 33 -10.47 1.87 -1.43
C TYR A 33 -9.50 0.83 -1.94
N VAL A 34 -8.41 1.29 -2.54
CA VAL A 34 -7.29 0.43 -2.93
C VAL A 34 -6.12 0.68 -1.98
N ASP A 35 -5.17 -0.25 -1.99
CA ASP A 35 -3.87 -0.10 -1.32
C ASP A 35 -2.82 -0.71 -2.24
N LEU A 36 -2.20 0.13 -3.08
CA LEU A 36 -1.25 -0.32 -4.09
C LEU A 36 0.16 -0.37 -3.53
N GLN A 37 0.60 -1.53 -3.07
CA GLN A 37 1.99 -1.68 -2.66
C GLN A 37 2.87 -1.99 -3.87
N ALA A 38 3.91 -1.18 -4.05
CA ALA A 38 4.92 -1.40 -5.07
C ALA A 38 6.25 -1.84 -4.43
N PHE A 39 6.88 -2.86 -5.01
CA PHE A 39 8.21 -3.33 -4.61
C PHE A 39 9.02 -3.74 -5.84
N GLY A 40 10.34 -3.65 -5.76
CA GLY A 40 11.20 -4.13 -6.83
C GLY A 40 12.67 -3.86 -6.60
N TYR A 41 13.47 -4.30 -7.56
CA TYR A 41 14.92 -4.16 -7.58
C TYR A 41 15.42 -4.04 -9.04
N VAL A 42 16.69 -3.70 -9.21
CA VAL A 42 17.33 -3.71 -10.52
C VAL A 42 18.45 -4.74 -10.51
N SER A 43 18.72 -5.32 -11.67
CA SER A 43 19.93 -6.09 -11.90
C SER A 43 20.65 -5.55 -13.12
N CYS A 44 21.98 -5.65 -13.12
CA CYS A 44 22.80 -5.23 -14.24
C CYS A 44 23.05 -6.42 -15.16
N GLY A 45 22.67 -6.28 -16.43
CA GLY A 45 23.05 -7.20 -17.48
C GLY A 45 24.23 -6.67 -18.30
N GLY A 46 24.78 -7.54 -19.14
CA GLY A 46 25.82 -7.17 -20.09
C GLY A 46 25.33 -6.34 -21.27
N PRO A 47 26.18 -6.17 -22.31
CA PRO A 47 25.83 -5.46 -23.54
C PRO A 47 24.59 -6.05 -24.20
N LEU A 48 23.74 -5.19 -24.77
CA LEU A 48 22.62 -5.62 -25.60
C LEU A 48 23.05 -5.68 -27.08
N PRO A 49 22.55 -6.67 -27.86
CA PRO A 49 22.83 -6.73 -29.28
C PRO A 49 22.43 -5.43 -30.00
N ASP A 50 23.28 -4.98 -30.93
CA ASP A 50 23.07 -3.80 -31.77
C ASP A 50 22.81 -2.48 -31.00
N ARG A 51 23.30 -2.39 -29.76
CA ARG A 51 23.20 -1.19 -28.92
C ARG A 51 24.56 -0.60 -28.60
N PRO A 52 24.71 0.74 -28.63
CA PRO A 52 25.95 1.41 -28.25
C PRO A 52 26.20 1.38 -26.74
N GLU A 53 25.16 1.23 -25.91
CA GLU A 53 25.28 1.20 -24.46
C GLU A 53 26.11 -0.01 -23.97
N SER A 54 26.98 0.23 -23.00
CA SER A 54 27.91 -0.78 -22.49
C SER A 54 27.27 -1.85 -21.59
N ASN A 55 26.08 -1.58 -21.05
CA ASN A 55 25.36 -2.47 -20.13
C ASN A 55 23.85 -2.47 -20.43
N SER A 56 23.14 -3.37 -19.75
CA SER A 56 21.69 -3.32 -19.62
C SER A 56 21.30 -3.18 -18.15
N LEU A 57 20.20 -2.49 -17.94
CA LEU A 57 19.45 -2.52 -16.69
C LEU A 57 18.25 -3.42 -16.87
N ILE A 58 18.01 -4.31 -15.92
CA ILE A 58 16.82 -5.15 -15.88
C ILE A 58 16.03 -4.74 -14.63
N ASP A 59 14.89 -4.10 -14.85
CA ASP A 59 13.96 -3.76 -13.79
C ASP A 59 13.11 -4.96 -13.43
N HIS A 60 13.05 -5.27 -12.13
CA HIS A 60 12.15 -6.26 -11.56
C HIS A 60 11.18 -5.54 -10.64
N GLY A 61 9.89 -5.74 -10.83
CA GLY A 61 8.88 -5.05 -10.04
C GLY A 61 7.60 -5.85 -9.86
N TRP A 62 6.92 -5.56 -8.76
CA TRP A 62 5.60 -6.06 -8.43
C TRP A 62 4.74 -4.91 -7.92
N VAL A 63 3.52 -4.84 -8.42
CA VAL A 63 2.49 -3.93 -7.93
C VAL A 63 1.31 -4.78 -7.50
N THR A 64 1.00 -4.77 -6.21
CA THR A 64 -0.07 -5.58 -5.63
C THR A 64 -1.15 -4.68 -5.05
N ASN A 65 -2.41 -5.03 -5.28
CA ASN A 65 -3.53 -4.35 -4.64
C ASN A 65 -3.96 -5.10 -3.38
N HIS A 66 -3.61 -4.57 -2.21
CA HIS A 66 -4.01 -5.12 -0.90
C HIS A 66 -5.36 -4.60 -0.42
N GLY A 67 -5.94 -3.63 -1.12
CA GLY A 67 -7.22 -3.03 -0.76
C GLY A 67 -8.42 -3.88 -1.20
N PRO A 68 -9.60 -3.65 -0.61
CA PRO A 68 -10.84 -4.34 -0.98
C PRO A 68 -11.45 -3.85 -2.30
N GLY A 69 -11.00 -2.71 -2.84
CA GLY A 69 -11.47 -2.12 -4.08
C GLY A 69 -10.65 -2.57 -5.30
N THR A 70 -11.22 -2.42 -6.50
CA THR A 70 -10.49 -2.64 -7.76
C THR A 70 -9.74 -1.37 -8.17
N ALA A 71 -8.45 -1.49 -8.46
CA ALA A 71 -7.64 -0.39 -8.99
C ALA A 71 -7.77 -0.32 -10.51
N TYR A 72 -8.12 0.85 -11.04
CA TYR A 72 -8.24 1.09 -12.48
C TYR A 72 -7.07 1.93 -13.01
N ASP A 73 -6.74 1.70 -14.27
CA ASP A 73 -5.66 2.32 -15.04
C ASP A 73 -4.32 2.32 -14.29
N VAL A 74 -3.95 1.17 -13.70
CA VAL A 74 -2.69 1.03 -12.98
C VAL A 74 -1.53 1.00 -13.97
N ARG A 75 -0.70 2.02 -13.92
CA ARG A 75 0.49 2.23 -14.75
C ARG A 75 1.73 2.40 -13.88
N VAL A 76 2.79 1.74 -14.30
CA VAL A 76 4.13 1.89 -13.73
C VAL A 76 4.97 2.73 -14.66
N TRP A 77 5.57 3.77 -14.10
CA TRP A 77 6.37 4.77 -14.79
C TRP A 77 7.84 4.57 -14.47
N PHE A 78 8.60 4.26 -15.52
CA PHE A 78 10.03 4.09 -15.47
C PHE A 78 10.73 5.41 -15.80
N ASN A 79 11.82 5.72 -15.09
CA ASN A 79 12.69 6.85 -15.43
C ASN A 79 13.10 6.75 -16.91
N GLY A 80 12.80 7.77 -17.71
CA GLY A 80 13.00 7.75 -19.17
C GLY A 80 11.70 7.73 -20.01
N GLY A 81 10.53 7.78 -19.36
CA GLY A 81 9.24 7.98 -20.05
C GLY A 81 8.57 6.71 -20.56
N VAL A 82 9.14 5.54 -20.29
CA VAL A 82 8.53 4.24 -20.58
C VAL A 82 7.52 3.90 -19.49
N SER A 83 6.41 3.24 -19.86
CA SER A 83 5.45 2.74 -18.89
C SER A 83 4.99 1.31 -19.20
N ARG A 84 4.60 0.60 -18.15
CA ARG A 84 3.88 -0.69 -18.22
C ARG A 84 2.52 -0.51 -17.54
N SER A 85 1.49 -1.17 -18.04
CA SER A 85 0.13 -1.05 -17.49
C SER A 85 -0.48 -2.42 -17.26
N ALA A 86 -1.17 -2.58 -16.14
CA ALA A 86 -2.10 -3.70 -15.92
C ALA A 86 -3.50 -3.39 -16.46
N GLY A 87 -3.83 -2.11 -16.70
CA GLY A 87 -5.18 -1.66 -17.01
C GLY A 87 -6.12 -1.73 -15.80
N MET A 88 -6.22 -2.89 -15.15
CA MET A 88 -7.00 -3.10 -13.94
C MET A 88 -6.28 -4.09 -13.01
N LEU A 89 -6.45 -3.92 -11.70
CA LEU A 89 -5.90 -4.77 -10.65
C LEU A 89 -6.98 -5.03 -9.60
N ALA A 90 -7.55 -6.24 -9.61
CA ALA A 90 -8.56 -6.64 -8.63
C ALA A 90 -7.94 -6.82 -7.22
N PRO A 91 -8.75 -6.91 -6.15
CA PRO A 91 -8.26 -7.19 -4.80
C PRO A 91 -7.39 -8.45 -4.75
N GLY A 92 -6.19 -8.32 -4.21
CA GLY A 92 -5.21 -9.40 -4.08
C GLY A 92 -4.43 -9.75 -5.36
N GLU A 93 -4.74 -9.12 -6.49
CA GLU A 93 -3.97 -9.33 -7.72
C GLU A 93 -2.64 -8.58 -7.71
N SER A 94 -1.70 -9.09 -8.49
CA SER A 94 -0.38 -8.49 -8.68
C SER A 94 -0.04 -8.35 -10.16
N LEU A 95 0.47 -7.19 -10.55
CA LEU A 95 1.17 -6.99 -11.80
C LEU A 95 2.66 -7.25 -11.57
N GLN A 96 3.20 -8.27 -12.21
CA GLN A 96 4.64 -8.46 -12.30
C GLN A 96 5.21 -7.71 -13.49
N ILE A 97 6.38 -7.12 -13.30
CA ILE A 97 7.05 -6.29 -14.30
C ILE A 97 8.49 -6.76 -14.43
N GLU A 98 8.85 -7.05 -15.67
CA GLU A 98 10.23 -7.23 -16.08
C GLU A 98 10.48 -6.37 -17.32
N GLN A 99 11.50 -5.53 -17.27
CA GLN A 99 11.88 -4.69 -18.40
C GLN A 99 13.39 -4.58 -18.51
N VAL A 100 13.91 -4.84 -19.71
CA VAL A 100 15.31 -4.62 -20.05
C VAL A 100 15.46 -3.26 -20.73
N VAL A 101 16.42 -2.46 -20.28
CA VAL A 101 16.70 -1.11 -20.77
C VAL A 101 18.19 -0.97 -21.08
N PRO A 102 18.58 -0.44 -22.26
CA PRO A 102 19.97 -0.09 -22.52
C PRO A 102 20.48 0.95 -21.51
N SER A 103 21.73 0.81 -21.03
CA SER A 103 22.29 1.72 -20.03
C SER A 103 23.81 1.83 -20.09
N TRP A 104 24.35 3.03 -19.81
CA TRP A 104 25.79 3.29 -19.71
C TRP A 104 26.42 2.86 -18.37
N GLY A 105 25.62 2.24 -17.49
CA GLY A 105 26.05 1.75 -16.18
C GLY A 105 24.89 1.11 -15.44
N CYS A 106 25.00 0.98 -14.12
CA CYS A 106 23.95 0.37 -13.30
C CYS A 106 23.51 1.29 -12.14
N PRO A 107 22.88 2.43 -12.45
CA PRO A 107 22.41 3.36 -11.42
C PRO A 107 21.16 2.86 -10.69
N PHE A 108 20.97 3.36 -9.48
CA PHE A 108 19.70 3.23 -8.76
C PHE A 108 18.57 3.93 -9.52
N ARG A 109 17.34 3.41 -9.40
CA ARG A 109 16.17 3.99 -10.05
C ARG A 109 15.03 4.15 -9.08
N ALA A 110 14.31 5.26 -9.19
CA ALA A 110 13.02 5.44 -8.56
C ALA A 110 11.95 5.10 -9.59
N ILE A 111 11.05 4.18 -9.26
CA ILE A 111 9.98 3.75 -10.15
C ILE A 111 8.68 4.03 -9.42
N SER A 112 7.78 4.76 -10.08
CA SER A 112 6.50 5.18 -9.50
C SER A 112 5.34 4.46 -10.16
N VAL A 113 4.32 4.18 -9.36
CA VAL A 113 3.06 3.57 -9.78
C VAL A 113 1.99 4.64 -9.68
N LYS A 114 1.14 4.73 -10.69
CA LYS A 114 -0.02 5.61 -10.72
C LYS A 114 -1.25 4.79 -11.11
N SER A 115 -2.35 5.00 -10.42
CA SER A 115 -3.68 4.55 -10.84
C SER A 115 -4.49 5.74 -11.35
N SER A 116 -5.69 5.48 -11.89
CA SER A 116 -6.68 6.52 -12.21
C SER A 116 -6.91 7.43 -10.99
N THR A 117 -7.14 8.73 -11.24
CA THR A 117 -7.50 9.71 -10.21
C THR A 117 -8.86 9.47 -9.59
N SER A 118 -9.68 8.62 -10.22
CA SER A 118 -10.96 8.14 -9.66
C SER A 118 -10.79 7.02 -8.64
N THR A 119 -9.59 6.46 -8.50
CA THR A 119 -9.27 5.41 -7.54
C THR A 119 -8.78 6.06 -6.25
N TYR A 120 -9.52 5.89 -5.15
CA TYR A 120 -9.06 6.33 -3.83
C TYR A 120 -8.08 5.32 -3.26
N ASP A 121 -6.79 5.68 -3.29
CA ASP A 121 -5.71 4.90 -2.71
C ASP A 121 -5.45 5.36 -1.27
N ILE A 122 -5.67 4.46 -0.31
CA ILE A 122 -5.53 4.76 1.11
C ILE A 122 -4.07 5.07 1.50
N ASN A 123 -3.10 4.59 0.72
CA ASN A 123 -1.68 4.72 1.02
C ASN A 123 -0.83 5.05 -0.20
N SER A 124 -1.18 6.07 -0.98
CA SER A 124 -0.39 6.47 -2.17
C SER A 124 1.13 6.69 -1.95
N GLY A 125 1.60 6.83 -0.70
CA GLY A 125 3.01 6.90 -0.34
C GLY A 125 3.81 5.60 -0.54
N ASN A 126 3.16 4.44 -0.67
CA ASN A 126 3.80 3.16 -0.98
C ASN A 126 3.75 2.79 -2.48
N ASN A 127 3.19 3.69 -3.32
CA ASN A 127 3.05 3.51 -4.77
C ASN A 127 4.36 3.76 -5.53
N TRP A 128 5.51 3.44 -4.96
CA TRP A 128 6.79 3.60 -5.61
C TRP A 128 7.85 2.75 -4.90
N TRP A 129 8.94 2.47 -5.60
CA TRP A 129 10.11 1.85 -4.98
C TRP A 129 11.39 2.48 -5.51
N VAL A 130 12.44 2.41 -4.67
CA VAL A 130 13.82 2.61 -5.14
C VAL A 130 14.38 1.26 -5.50
N ALA A 131 14.50 0.99 -6.79
CA ALA A 131 15.16 -0.20 -7.28
C ALA A 131 16.67 -0.06 -7.05
N ARG A 132 17.19 -0.94 -6.20
CA ARG A 132 18.62 -1.07 -5.91
C ARG A 132 19.17 -2.37 -6.49
N ASN A 133 20.45 -2.36 -6.84
CA ASN A 133 21.23 -3.54 -7.20
C ASN A 133 21.76 -4.21 -5.92
#